data_AF-A0A6J4G226-F1
#
_entry.id   AF-A0A6J4G226-F1
#
_cell.length_a   1.000
_cell.length_b   1.000
_cell.length_c   1.000
_cell.angle_alpha   90.00
_cell.angle_beta   90.00
_cell.angle_gamma   90.00
#
_symmetry.space_group_name_H-M   'P 1'
#
loop_
_entity.id
_entity.type
_entity.pdbx_description
1 polymer ?
#
loop_
_entity_poly.entity_id
_entity_poly.type
_entity_poly.pdbx_seq_one_letter_code
_entity_poly.pdbx_strand_id
1 'polypeptide(L)'
;MDKDETARALSGIRTGFEGLKQALRDGRMNSAAARLFGAAAAWGEDLKDIYRAEGKAELAARDPLTRFFVTRLRGMPEPADILGAPPEAVFLMAFTAFPYLDALVDELSLGEHLGFDEDGAWVMKRLVAEMDEGGMLKAAADDKGGWRFDLMPVYAAKAAALEQFVAEEFHGDFDAFLWRYVADHDLAFDLDQAWRPIARAA
;
A
#
# COMPACT_ATOMS: atom_id res chain seq x y z
N MET A 1 -8.23 -29.10 12.33
CA MET A 1 -8.26 -27.94 13.23
C MET A 1 -9.57 -27.98 13.98
N ASP A 2 -9.51 -27.99 15.31
CA ASP A 2 -10.70 -28.01 16.15
C ASP A 2 -11.43 -26.64 16.11
N LYS A 3 -12.72 -26.61 16.44
CA LYS A 3 -13.53 -25.38 16.50
C LYS A 3 -12.94 -24.37 17.48
N ASP A 4 -12.42 -24.85 18.61
CA ASP A 4 -11.81 -24.00 19.64
C ASP A 4 -10.44 -23.45 19.22
N GLU A 5 -9.68 -24.19 18.41
CA GLU A 5 -8.43 -23.71 17.81
C GLU A 5 -8.71 -22.65 16.75
N THR A 6 -9.74 -22.89 15.92
CA THR A 6 -10.18 -21.95 14.89
C THR A 6 -10.63 -20.64 15.53
N ALA A 7 -11.49 -20.69 16.54
CA ALA A 7 -11.97 -19.49 17.24
C ALA A 7 -10.83 -18.68 17.87
N ARG A 8 -9.84 -19.35 18.47
CA ARG A 8 -8.65 -18.70 19.03
C ARG A 8 -7.80 -18.04 17.95
N ALA A 9 -7.55 -18.74 16.83
CA ALA A 9 -6.81 -18.18 15.70
C ALA A 9 -7.52 -16.93 15.14
N LEU A 10 -8.83 -16.98 14.93
CA LEU A 10 -9.61 -15.85 14.42
C LEU A 10 -9.54 -14.62 15.35
N SER A 11 -9.61 -14.84 16.66
CA SER A 11 -9.43 -13.76 17.64
C SER A 11 -8.03 -13.16 17.57
N GLY A 12 -6.99 -14.01 17.43
CA GLY A 12 -5.61 -13.59 17.25
C GLY A 12 -5.38 -12.79 15.96
N ILE A 13 -5.94 -13.26 14.83
CA ILE A 13 -5.88 -12.59 13.53
C ILE A 13 -6.49 -11.19 13.63
N ARG A 14 -7.70 -11.06 14.17
CA ARG A 14 -8.38 -9.77 14.31
C ARG A 14 -7.60 -8.81 15.22
N THR A 15 -7.09 -9.31 16.33
CA THR A 15 -6.24 -8.51 17.25
C THR A 15 -4.93 -8.08 16.56
N GLY A 16 -4.32 -8.97 15.79
CA GLY A 16 -3.13 -8.68 14.98
C GLY A 16 -3.42 -7.60 13.94
N PHE A 17 -4.59 -7.64 13.32
CA PHE A 17 -4.97 -6.68 12.30
C PHE A 17 -5.22 -5.29 12.88
N GLU A 18 -5.94 -5.19 14.01
CA GLU A 18 -6.13 -3.91 14.71
C GLU A 18 -4.79 -3.34 15.20
N GLY A 19 -3.85 -4.19 15.63
CA GLY A 19 -2.51 -3.74 15.97
C GLY A 19 -1.70 -3.22 14.76
N LEU A 20 -1.93 -3.74 13.55
CA LEU A 20 -1.36 -3.19 12.31
C LEU A 20 -1.96 -1.80 12.03
N LYS A 21 -3.30 -1.67 12.07
CA LYS A 21 -4.00 -0.39 11.90
C LYS A 21 -3.49 0.66 12.89
N GLN A 22 -3.35 0.29 14.16
CA GLN A 22 -2.82 1.19 15.18
C GLN A 22 -1.38 1.61 14.90
N ALA A 23 -0.52 0.69 14.44
CA ALA A 23 0.85 1.04 14.07
C ALA A 23 0.90 2.04 12.90
N LEU A 24 0.02 1.90 11.91
CA LEU A 24 -0.12 2.85 10.81
C LEU A 24 -0.58 4.23 11.30
N ARG A 25 -1.64 4.28 12.13
CA ARG A 25 -2.15 5.52 12.74
C ARG A 25 -1.09 6.26 13.56
N ASP A 26 -0.29 5.53 14.33
CA ASP A 26 0.76 6.10 15.18
C ASP A 26 2.03 6.50 14.42
N GLY A 27 2.10 6.28 13.10
CA GLY A 27 3.30 6.49 12.31
C GLY A 27 4.44 5.51 12.62
N ARG A 28 4.16 4.37 13.28
CA ARG A 28 5.15 3.35 13.67
C ARG A 28 5.45 2.41 12.50
N MET A 29 6.01 2.96 11.43
CA MET A 29 6.20 2.26 10.15
C MET A 29 7.02 0.98 10.25
N ASN A 30 8.06 0.93 11.08
CA ASN A 30 8.84 -0.31 11.30
C ASN A 30 7.98 -1.43 11.93
N SER A 31 7.06 -1.08 12.84
CA SER A 31 6.14 -2.03 13.46
C SER A 31 5.05 -2.50 12.48
N ALA A 32 4.59 -1.60 11.59
CA ALA A 32 3.64 -1.95 10.54
C ALA A 32 4.29 -2.84 9.47
N ALA A 33 5.51 -2.51 9.02
CA ALA A 33 6.26 -3.25 8.00
C ALA A 33 6.50 -4.71 8.43
N ALA A 34 6.86 -4.93 9.71
CA ALA A 34 7.04 -6.26 10.27
C ALA A 34 5.76 -7.13 10.27
N ARG A 35 4.58 -6.53 10.05
CA ARG A 35 3.28 -7.20 9.94
C ARG A 35 2.83 -7.39 8.50
N LEU A 36 3.67 -7.12 7.51
CA LEU A 36 3.36 -7.37 6.11
C LEU A 36 3.99 -8.68 5.62
N PHE A 37 3.36 -9.28 4.60
CA PHE A 37 3.91 -10.42 3.87
C PHE A 37 3.26 -10.51 2.48
N GLY A 38 3.64 -11.53 1.70
CA GLY A 38 2.93 -11.92 0.49
C GLY A 38 3.13 -10.92 -0.64
N ALA A 39 2.05 -10.67 -1.40
CA ALA A 39 2.10 -9.81 -2.57
C ALA A 39 2.47 -8.37 -2.20
N ALA A 40 2.07 -7.87 -1.03
CA ALA A 40 2.49 -6.55 -0.55
C ALA A 40 4.03 -6.42 -0.43
N ALA A 41 4.70 -7.42 0.14
CA ALA A 41 6.17 -7.40 0.28
C ALA A 41 6.86 -7.53 -1.08
N ALA A 42 6.37 -8.43 -1.95
CA ALA A 42 6.89 -8.59 -3.30
C ALA A 42 6.74 -7.30 -4.13
N TRP A 43 5.57 -6.67 -4.07
CA TRP A 43 5.31 -5.40 -4.74
C TRP A 43 6.21 -4.27 -4.24
N GLY A 44 6.53 -4.27 -2.94
CA GLY A 44 7.51 -3.35 -2.37
C GLY A 44 8.90 -3.43 -3.01
N GLU A 45 9.35 -4.63 -3.40
CA GLU A 45 10.61 -4.80 -4.12
C GLU A 45 10.48 -4.35 -5.58
N ASP A 46 9.39 -4.71 -6.26
CA ASP A 46 9.10 -4.26 -7.63
C ASP A 46 9.03 -2.72 -7.72
N LEU A 47 8.46 -2.06 -6.71
CA LEU A 47 8.39 -0.61 -6.61
C LEU A 47 9.77 0.06 -6.60
N LYS A 48 10.81 -0.60 -6.09
CA LYS A 48 12.19 -0.08 -6.12
C LYS A 48 12.74 -0.09 -7.54
N ASP A 49 12.44 -1.14 -8.30
CA ASP A 49 12.82 -1.22 -9.71
C ASP A 49 12.06 -0.22 -10.57
N ILE A 50 10.75 -0.07 -10.35
CA ILE A 50 9.92 0.97 -10.98
C ILE A 50 10.49 2.36 -10.66
N TYR A 51 10.71 2.65 -9.37
CA TYR A 51 11.26 3.92 -8.89
C TYR A 51 12.65 4.22 -9.45
N ARG A 52 13.44 3.22 -9.80
CA ARG A 52 14.75 3.41 -10.41
C ARG A 52 14.67 3.62 -11.92
N ALA A 53 13.93 2.75 -12.62
CA ALA A 53 14.12 2.53 -14.05
C ALA A 53 13.02 3.11 -14.95
N GLU A 54 11.78 3.24 -14.48
CA GLU A 54 10.66 3.62 -15.36
C GLU A 54 10.64 5.11 -15.66
N GLY A 55 10.39 5.45 -16.93
CA GLY A 55 10.19 6.81 -17.40
C GLY A 55 8.72 7.16 -17.55
N LYS A 56 8.42 8.31 -18.15
CA LYS A 56 7.05 8.82 -18.27
C LYS A 56 6.09 7.84 -18.93
N ALA A 57 6.50 7.17 -20.01
CA ALA A 57 5.63 6.28 -20.77
C ALA A 57 5.29 5.00 -19.98
N GLU A 58 6.29 4.41 -19.31
CA GLU A 58 6.12 3.22 -18.48
C GLU A 58 5.27 3.55 -17.25
N LEU A 59 5.59 4.64 -16.56
CA LEU A 59 4.82 5.10 -15.41
C LEU A 59 3.36 5.42 -15.80
N ALA A 60 3.12 6.03 -16.96
CA ALA A 60 1.76 6.31 -17.44
C ALA A 60 0.87 5.06 -17.56
N ALA A 61 1.47 3.88 -17.76
CA ALA A 61 0.75 2.60 -17.81
C ALA A 61 0.53 1.94 -16.43
N ARG A 62 1.14 2.48 -15.36
CA ARG A 62 0.95 1.98 -13.99
C ARG A 62 -0.35 2.51 -13.39
N ASP A 63 -0.79 1.92 -12.27
CA ASP A 63 -1.89 2.49 -11.50
C ASP A 63 -1.50 3.90 -10.95
N PRO A 64 -2.47 4.78 -10.68
CA PRO A 64 -2.16 6.16 -10.30
C PRO A 64 -1.48 6.28 -8.94
N LEU A 65 -1.65 5.31 -8.03
CA LEU A 65 -0.98 5.35 -6.72
C LEU A 65 0.52 5.06 -6.87
N THR A 66 0.88 4.08 -7.70
CA THR A 66 2.27 3.82 -8.10
C THR A 66 2.88 5.04 -8.78
N ARG A 67 2.19 5.59 -9.79
CA ARG A 67 2.63 6.82 -10.48
C ARG A 67 2.89 7.94 -9.50
N PHE A 68 1.94 8.20 -8.62
CA PHE A 68 1.99 9.28 -7.65
C PHE A 68 3.14 9.09 -6.66
N PHE A 69 3.31 7.89 -6.13
CA PHE A 69 4.43 7.55 -5.24
C PHE A 69 5.78 7.85 -5.91
N VAL A 70 5.98 7.36 -7.13
CA VAL A 70 7.25 7.54 -7.85
C VAL A 70 7.52 9.01 -8.17
N THR A 71 6.54 9.70 -8.77
CA THR A 71 6.72 11.10 -9.16
C THR A 71 6.89 12.01 -7.95
N ARG A 72 6.16 11.75 -6.85
CA ARG A 72 6.29 12.50 -5.59
C ARG A 72 7.71 12.43 -5.03
N LEU A 73 8.30 11.24 -4.97
CA LEU A 73 9.63 11.04 -4.40
C LEU A 73 10.75 11.51 -5.32
N ARG A 74 10.60 11.33 -6.64
CA ARG A 74 11.58 11.81 -7.61
C ARG A 74 11.55 13.32 -7.82
N GLY A 75 10.39 13.96 -7.69
CA GLY A 75 10.26 15.40 -7.91
C GLY A 75 10.73 16.26 -6.73
N MET A 76 11.12 15.66 -5.60
CA MET A 76 11.79 16.38 -4.51
C MET A 76 13.10 17.02 -5.00
N PRO A 77 13.58 18.14 -4.40
CA PRO A 77 14.83 18.79 -4.84
C PRO A 77 16.03 17.85 -4.86
N GLU A 78 16.07 16.93 -3.90
CA GLU A 78 16.91 15.74 -3.91
C GLU A 78 15.99 14.52 -3.91
N PRO A 79 16.01 13.66 -4.95
CA PRO A 79 15.21 12.45 -4.99
C PRO A 79 15.44 11.57 -3.77
N ALA A 80 14.36 11.04 -3.19
CA ALA A 80 14.47 10.18 -2.00
C ALA A 80 15.28 8.90 -2.30
N ASP A 81 16.20 8.52 -1.41
CA ASP A 81 16.85 7.21 -1.49
C ASP A 81 15.99 6.16 -0.79
N ILE A 82 15.23 5.40 -1.58
CA ILE A 82 14.44 4.27 -1.11
C ILE A 82 15.05 2.91 -1.47
N LEU A 83 16.16 2.89 -2.21
CA LEU A 83 16.72 1.64 -2.75
C LEU A 83 17.35 0.78 -1.65
N GLY A 84 17.83 1.42 -0.58
CA GLY A 84 18.32 0.74 0.61
C GLY A 84 17.23 0.27 1.58
N ALA A 85 15.96 0.63 1.36
CA ALA A 85 14.88 0.28 2.28
C ALA A 85 14.40 -1.17 2.10
N PRO A 86 13.91 -1.81 3.18
CA PRO A 86 13.22 -3.10 3.09
C PRO A 86 11.98 -3.03 2.18
N PRO A 87 11.64 -4.12 1.46
CA PRO A 87 10.47 -4.14 0.56
C PRO A 87 9.17 -3.71 1.25
N GLU A 88 8.90 -4.22 2.44
CA GLU A 88 7.69 -3.90 3.20
C GLU A 88 7.61 -2.42 3.58
N ALA A 89 8.76 -1.79 3.83
CA ALA A 89 8.83 -0.36 4.10
C ALA A 89 8.52 0.45 2.83
N VAL A 90 9.05 0.05 1.67
CA VAL A 90 8.76 0.69 0.38
C VAL A 90 7.28 0.54 0.02
N PHE A 91 6.71 -0.65 0.21
CA PHE A 91 5.27 -0.87 0.07
C PHE A 91 4.48 0.09 0.96
N LEU A 92 4.83 0.22 2.24
CA LEU A 92 4.12 1.13 3.14
C LEU A 92 4.25 2.59 2.71
N MET A 93 5.42 3.03 2.26
CA MET A 93 5.60 4.39 1.74
C MET A 93 4.70 4.66 0.54
N ALA A 94 4.55 3.71 -0.39
CA ALA A 94 3.62 3.83 -1.51
C ALA A 94 2.16 3.75 -1.05
N PHE A 95 1.85 2.82 -0.17
CA PHE A 95 0.52 2.59 0.36
C PHE A 95 -0.01 3.81 1.11
N THR A 96 0.82 4.51 1.90
CA THR A 96 0.46 5.73 2.63
C THR A 96 0.80 7.01 1.86
N ALA A 97 1.19 6.92 0.57
CA ALA A 97 1.60 8.08 -0.20
C ALA A 97 0.47 9.10 -0.33
N PHE A 98 -0.78 8.66 -0.37
CA PHE A 98 -1.95 9.52 -0.45
C PHE A 98 -2.84 9.35 0.80
N PRO A 99 -2.61 10.15 1.87
CA PRO A 99 -3.21 9.93 3.19
C PRO A 99 -4.74 10.09 3.22
N TYR A 100 -5.32 10.80 2.25
CA TYR A 100 -6.77 10.95 2.15
C TYR A 100 -7.49 9.60 1.97
N LEU A 101 -6.78 8.57 1.51
CA LEU A 101 -7.31 7.21 1.37
C LEU A 101 -7.00 6.32 2.58
N ASP A 102 -6.40 6.85 3.65
CA ASP A 102 -6.14 6.09 4.88
C ASP A 102 -7.42 5.82 5.68
N ALA A 103 -8.48 6.63 5.47
CA ALA A 103 -9.81 6.33 5.98
C ALA A 103 -10.32 4.94 5.54
N LEU A 104 -9.94 4.47 4.34
CA LEU A 104 -10.28 3.12 3.88
C LEU A 104 -9.65 2.04 4.78
N VAL A 105 -8.45 2.29 5.31
CA VAL A 105 -7.75 1.38 6.22
C VAL A 105 -8.39 1.42 7.60
N ASP A 106 -8.86 2.58 8.03
CA ASP A 106 -9.52 2.76 9.32
C ASP A 106 -10.86 2.03 9.41
N GLU A 107 -11.66 2.11 8.36
CA GLU A 107 -12.96 1.43 8.23
C GLU A 107 -12.83 -0.07 7.91
N LEU A 108 -11.63 -0.57 7.66
CA LEU A 108 -11.37 -1.96 7.30
C LEU A 108 -11.47 -2.87 8.52
N SER A 109 -12.24 -3.95 8.41
CA SER A 109 -12.28 -5.03 9.41
C SER A 109 -12.24 -6.42 8.76
N LEU A 110 -11.99 -7.45 9.58
CA LEU A 110 -11.87 -8.85 9.12
C LEU A 110 -13.06 -9.68 9.57
N GLY A 111 -13.84 -10.13 8.59
CA GLY A 111 -15.04 -10.93 8.77
C GLY A 111 -14.77 -12.41 9.00
N GLU A 112 -15.51 -13.26 8.27
CA GLU A 112 -15.44 -14.71 8.36
C GLU A 112 -14.17 -15.29 7.72
N HIS A 113 -13.75 -16.46 8.19
CA HIS A 113 -12.70 -17.24 7.56
C HIS A 113 -13.28 -18.09 6.43
N LEU A 114 -12.67 -17.97 5.25
CA LEU A 114 -13.14 -18.58 4.01
C LEU A 114 -12.36 -19.84 3.62
N GLY A 115 -11.27 -20.14 4.34
CA GLY A 115 -10.38 -21.25 4.06
C GLY A 115 -8.92 -20.82 4.04
N PHE A 116 -8.08 -21.68 3.48
CA PHE A 116 -6.65 -21.45 3.32
C PHE A 116 -6.30 -21.28 1.85
N ASP A 117 -5.30 -20.47 1.56
CA ASP A 117 -4.69 -20.46 0.23
C ASP A 117 -3.67 -21.59 0.05
N GLU A 118 -3.03 -21.62 -1.12
CA GLU A 118 -2.05 -22.65 -1.50
C GLU A 118 -0.82 -22.70 -0.58
N ASP A 119 -0.47 -21.56 0.02
CA ASP A 119 0.67 -21.40 0.94
C ASP A 119 0.27 -21.64 2.41
N GLY A 120 -1.00 -21.96 2.66
CA GLY A 120 -1.54 -22.18 4.01
C GLY A 120 -1.85 -20.88 4.77
N ALA A 121 -1.89 -19.72 4.09
CA ALA A 121 -2.34 -18.48 4.70
C ALA A 121 -3.87 -18.52 4.88
N TRP A 122 -4.34 -17.93 5.98
CA TRP A 122 -5.76 -17.77 6.27
C TRP A 122 -6.37 -16.76 5.33
N VAL A 123 -7.43 -17.15 4.63
CA VAL A 123 -8.21 -16.25 3.77
C VAL A 123 -9.39 -15.72 4.59
N MET A 124 -9.34 -14.42 4.84
CA MET A 124 -10.34 -13.70 5.63
C MET A 124 -11.21 -12.86 4.71
N LYS A 125 -12.50 -12.81 5.00
CA LYS A 125 -13.42 -11.88 4.37
C LYS A 125 -13.05 -10.45 4.75
N ARG A 126 -12.91 -9.57 3.75
CA ARG A 126 -12.63 -8.15 3.93
C ARG A 126 -13.95 -7.39 4.09
N LEU A 127 -14.09 -6.62 5.16
CA LEU A 127 -15.25 -5.77 5.40
C LEU A 127 -14.82 -4.30 5.42
N VAL A 128 -15.61 -3.42 4.83
CA VAL A 128 -15.40 -1.97 4.86
C VAL A 128 -16.63 -1.36 5.53
N ALA A 129 -16.43 -0.61 6.61
CA ALA A 129 -17.53 -0.09 7.43
C ALA A 129 -18.55 -1.19 7.80
N GLU A 130 -18.04 -2.37 8.18
CA GLU A 130 -18.81 -3.59 8.48
C GLU A 130 -19.63 -4.18 7.31
N MET A 131 -19.48 -3.64 6.10
CA MET A 131 -20.12 -4.14 4.89
C MET A 131 -19.20 -5.07 4.10
N ASP A 132 -19.78 -6.15 3.58
CA ASP A 132 -19.10 -7.04 2.65
C ASP A 132 -19.16 -6.50 1.23
N GLU A 133 -18.01 -6.09 0.71
CA GLU A 133 -17.85 -5.64 -0.68
C GLU A 133 -17.26 -6.74 -1.59
N GLY A 134 -17.20 -8.00 -1.13
CA GLY A 134 -16.69 -9.13 -1.91
C GLY A 134 -15.16 -9.25 -1.96
N GLY A 135 -14.45 -8.56 -1.07
CA GLY A 135 -12.98 -8.61 -1.00
C GLY A 135 -12.46 -9.68 -0.02
N MET A 136 -11.19 -10.06 -0.19
CA MET A 136 -10.48 -10.97 0.71
C MET A 136 -9.17 -10.36 1.17
N LEU A 137 -8.71 -10.78 2.35
CA LEU A 137 -7.42 -10.42 2.92
C LEU A 137 -6.75 -11.67 3.46
N LYS A 138 -5.45 -11.83 3.18
CA LYS A 138 -4.68 -12.99 3.64
C LYS A 138 -3.98 -12.68 4.96
N ALA A 139 -3.99 -13.64 5.88
CA ALA A 139 -3.28 -13.57 7.16
C ALA A 139 -2.38 -14.81 7.35
N ALA A 140 -1.14 -14.59 7.73
CA ALA A 140 -0.18 -15.66 8.00
C ALA A 140 0.39 -15.49 9.42
N ALA A 141 0.60 -16.60 10.13
CA ALA A 141 1.31 -16.56 11.39
C ALA A 141 2.77 -16.11 11.18
N ASP A 142 3.34 -15.41 12.15
CA ASP A 142 4.79 -15.19 12.23
C ASP A 142 5.46 -16.18 13.20
N ASP A 143 6.78 -16.26 13.12
CA ASP A 143 7.59 -17.19 13.93
C ASP A 143 7.58 -16.87 15.43
N LYS A 144 7.01 -15.73 15.83
CA LYS A 144 6.92 -15.24 17.21
C LYS A 144 5.50 -15.34 17.78
N GLY A 145 4.58 -16.00 17.06
CA GLY A 145 3.19 -16.17 17.48
C GLY A 145 2.30 -14.95 17.22
N GLY A 146 2.76 -14.00 16.40
CA GLY A 146 1.98 -12.90 15.86
C GLY A 146 1.36 -13.23 14.49
N TRP A 147 0.80 -12.19 13.86
CA TRP A 147 0.11 -12.29 12.57
C TRP A 147 0.61 -11.21 11.61
N ARG A 148 0.78 -11.63 10.36
CA ARG A 148 1.11 -10.77 9.21
C ARG A 148 -0.04 -10.77 8.22
N PHE A 149 -0.14 -9.69 7.44
CA PHE A 149 -1.25 -9.39 6.55
C PHE A 149 -0.76 -9.00 5.16
N ASP A 150 -1.43 -9.51 4.13
CA ASP A 150 -1.20 -9.07 2.75
C ASP A 150 -2.18 -7.94 2.43
N LEU A 151 -1.66 -6.71 2.35
CA LEU A 151 -2.45 -5.50 2.08
C LEU A 151 -2.63 -5.22 0.59
N MET A 152 -2.13 -6.07 -0.32
CA MET A 152 -2.22 -5.81 -1.76
C MET A 152 -3.67 -5.59 -2.26
N PRO A 153 -4.70 -6.33 -1.79
CA PRO A 153 -6.08 -6.05 -2.16
C PRO A 153 -6.56 -4.66 -1.72
N VAL A 154 -6.05 -4.16 -0.60
CA VAL A 154 -6.36 -2.81 -0.09
C VAL A 154 -5.64 -1.76 -0.92
N TYR A 155 -4.38 -2.00 -1.27
CA TYR A 155 -3.62 -1.15 -2.20
C TYR A 155 -4.36 -0.98 -3.53
N ALA A 156 -4.82 -2.08 -4.13
CA ALA A 156 -5.58 -2.05 -5.38
C ALA A 156 -6.87 -1.22 -5.26
N ALA A 157 -7.59 -1.34 -4.14
CA ALA A 157 -8.77 -0.52 -3.88
C ALA A 157 -8.42 0.98 -3.75
N LYS A 158 -7.32 1.33 -3.07
CA LYS A 158 -6.83 2.72 -2.99
C LYS A 158 -6.45 3.26 -4.37
N ALA A 159 -5.76 2.46 -5.17
CA ALA A 159 -5.35 2.84 -6.51
C ALA A 159 -6.57 3.09 -7.43
N ALA A 160 -7.59 2.23 -7.37
CA ALA A 160 -8.84 2.43 -8.10
C ALA A 160 -9.61 3.68 -7.65
N ALA A 161 -9.68 3.93 -6.34
CA ALA A 161 -10.31 5.14 -5.81
C ALA A 161 -9.58 6.42 -6.27
N LEU A 162 -8.24 6.40 -6.29
CA LEU A 162 -7.46 7.52 -6.83
C LEU A 162 -7.66 7.68 -8.34
N GLU A 163 -7.77 6.59 -9.09
CA GLU A 163 -8.05 6.63 -10.53
C GLU A 163 -9.39 7.32 -10.81
N GLN A 164 -10.44 6.93 -10.08
CA GLN A 164 -11.75 7.55 -10.17
C GLN A 164 -11.69 9.03 -9.84
N PHE A 165 -11.01 9.41 -8.75
CA PHE A 165 -10.84 10.81 -8.37
C PHE A 165 -10.14 11.64 -9.46
N VAL A 166 -9.05 11.12 -10.05
CA VAL A 166 -8.34 11.82 -11.14
C VAL A 166 -9.21 11.92 -12.40
N ALA A 167 -10.00 10.88 -12.70
CA ALA A 167 -10.93 10.90 -13.83
C ALA A 167 -12.04 11.94 -13.66
N GLU A 168 -12.62 12.05 -12.46
CA GLU A 168 -13.75 12.92 -12.17
C GLU A 168 -13.32 14.39 -12.00
N GLU A 169 -12.29 14.65 -11.19
CA GLU A 169 -11.91 16.02 -10.79
C GLU A 169 -10.89 16.66 -11.74
N PHE A 170 -10.10 15.85 -12.44
CA PHE A 170 -9.04 16.32 -13.35
C PHE A 170 -9.22 15.85 -14.79
N HIS A 171 -10.39 15.27 -15.11
CA HIS A 171 -10.72 14.76 -16.44
C HIS A 171 -9.68 13.75 -16.99
N GLY A 172 -9.05 12.99 -16.08
CA GLY A 172 -8.00 12.02 -16.40
C GLY A 172 -6.60 12.62 -16.56
N ASP A 173 -6.43 13.93 -16.38
CA ASP A 173 -5.12 14.59 -16.45
C ASP A 173 -4.37 14.43 -15.12
N PHE A 174 -3.47 13.44 -15.10
CA PHE A 174 -2.64 13.15 -13.95
C PHE A 174 -1.59 14.25 -13.67
N ASP A 175 -1.08 14.92 -14.70
CA ASP A 175 -0.10 16.02 -14.51
C ASP A 175 -0.79 17.22 -13.83
N ALA A 176 -2.04 17.51 -14.20
CA ALA A 176 -2.86 18.54 -13.54
C ALA A 176 -3.16 18.19 -12.07
N PHE A 177 -3.51 16.94 -11.78
CA PHE A 177 -3.66 16.44 -10.42
C PHE A 177 -2.38 16.62 -9.59
N LEU A 178 -1.23 16.21 -10.13
CA LEU A 178 0.05 16.28 -9.43
C LEU A 178 0.44 17.74 -9.14
N TRP A 179 0.25 18.65 -10.10
CA TRP A 179 0.49 20.08 -9.88
C TRP A 179 -0.41 20.67 -8.81
N ARG A 180 -1.70 20.31 -8.83
CA ARG A 180 -2.64 20.77 -7.81
C ARG A 180 -2.23 20.27 -6.43
N TYR A 181 -1.85 19.00 -6.31
CA TYR A 181 -1.36 18.42 -5.06
C TYR A 181 -0.12 19.16 -4.53
N VAL A 182 0.87 19.39 -5.39
CA VAL A 182 2.10 20.12 -5.03
C VAL A 182 1.79 21.53 -4.54
N ALA A 183 0.91 22.25 -5.24
CA ALA A 183 0.51 23.60 -4.88
C ALA A 183 -0.25 23.65 -3.54
N ASP A 184 -1.17 22.71 -3.30
CA ASP A 184 -1.96 22.65 -2.07
C ASP A 184 -1.12 22.29 -0.84
N HIS A 185 0.07 21.70 -1.03
CA HIS A 185 0.97 21.27 0.05
C HIS A 185 2.30 22.05 0.10
N ASP A 186 2.43 23.14 -0.68
CA ASP A 186 3.60 24.03 -0.74
C ASP A 186 4.94 23.27 -0.91
N LEU A 187 4.96 22.28 -1.79
CA LEU A 187 6.13 21.43 -2.00
C LEU A 187 7.09 22.06 -3.01
N ALA A 188 8.38 22.14 -2.67
CA ALA A 188 9.42 22.34 -3.66
C ALA A 188 9.47 21.09 -4.57
N PHE A 189 9.10 21.25 -5.84
CA PHE A 189 8.88 20.14 -6.75
C PHE A 189 9.33 20.44 -8.18
N ASP A 190 10.06 19.50 -8.79
CA ASP A 190 10.45 19.52 -10.21
C ASP A 190 9.72 18.42 -10.97
N LEU A 191 8.73 18.82 -11.79
CA LEU A 191 7.93 17.89 -12.59
C LEU A 191 8.76 17.19 -13.69
N ASP A 192 9.70 17.89 -14.30
CA ASP A 192 10.54 17.31 -15.35
C ASP A 192 11.46 16.23 -14.78
N GLN A 193 11.96 16.44 -13.56
CA GLN A 193 12.72 15.45 -12.81
C GLN A 193 11.84 14.28 -12.37
N ALA A 194 10.63 14.54 -11.89
CA ALA A 194 9.71 13.52 -11.37
C ALA A 194 9.44 12.38 -12.35
N TRP A 195 9.42 12.70 -13.65
CA TRP A 195 9.17 11.74 -14.74
C TRP A 195 10.42 11.02 -15.25
N ARG A 196 11.63 11.43 -14.84
CA ARG A 196 12.88 10.86 -15.32
C ARG A 196 13.32 9.67 -14.47
N PRO A 197 13.83 8.58 -15.06
CA PRO A 197 14.51 7.54 -14.31
C PRO A 197 15.70 8.09 -13.52
N ILE A 198 16.00 7.48 -12.38
CA ILE A 198 17.20 7.80 -11.60
C ILE A 198 18.36 7.04 -12.24
N ALA A 199 19.06 7.71 -13.15
CA ALA A 199 20.24 7.14 -13.79
C ALA A 199 21.23 6.66 -12.72
N ARG A 200 21.77 5.45 -12.88
CA ARG A 200 22.91 4.97 -12.08
C ARG A 200 23.98 6.06 -12.12
N ALA A 201 24.44 6.52 -10.95
CA ALA A 201 25.81 7.02 -10.88
C ALA A 201 26.70 5.89 -11.43
N ALA A 202 27.40 6.17 -12.53
CA ALA A 202 28.30 5.24 -13.19
C ALA A 202 29.40 4.78 -12.23
#